data_AF-A0A929U9I2-F1
#
_entry.id   AF-A0A929U9I2-F1
#
_cell.length_a   1.000
_cell.length_b   1.000
_cell.length_c   1.000
_cell.angle_alpha   90.00
_cell.angle_beta   90.00
_cell.angle_gamma   90.00
#
_symmetry.space_group_name_H-M   'P 1'
#
loop_
_entity.id
_entity.type
_entity.pdbx_description
1 polymer ?
#
loop_
_entity_poly.entity_id
_entity_poly.type
_entity_poly.pdbx_seq_one_letter_code
_entity_poly.pdbx_strand_id
1 'polypeptide(L)'
;MIQGQPFIQIDLHGMRKEEATRAIDKALAEASPFTYQIQLIHGYHRGTNLRSMIQDWYRLDARVKRIMPGDNPGITILVLKELY
;
A
#
# COMPACT_ATOMS: atom_id res chain seq x y z
N MET A 1 4.16 -2.96 -26.00
CA MET A 1 3.17 -2.21 -25.21
C MET A 1 3.34 -2.59 -23.75
N ILE A 2 3.73 -1.65 -22.89
CA ILE A 2 3.87 -1.92 -21.46
C ILE A 2 2.48 -1.87 -20.83
N GLN A 3 1.89 -3.04 -20.59
CA GLN A 3 0.65 -3.18 -19.84
C GLN A 3 0.98 -3.07 -18.34
N GLY A 4 0.69 -1.91 -17.74
CA GLY A 4 0.79 -1.71 -16.30
C GLY A 4 -0.54 -2.04 -15.62
N GLN A 5 -0.49 -2.70 -14.46
CA GLN A 5 -1.70 -2.93 -13.66
C GLN A 5 -2.12 -1.61 -12.99
N PRO A 6 -3.35 -1.12 -13.22
CA PRO A 6 -3.82 0.13 -12.62
C PRO A 6 -3.98 0.01 -11.10
N PHE A 7 -4.20 -1.21 -10.60
CA PHE A 7 -4.36 -1.53 -9.20
C PHE A 7 -3.46 -2.71 -8.83
N ILE A 8 -2.65 -2.53 -7.78
CA ILE A 8 -1.83 -3.60 -7.21
C ILE A 8 -2.44 -3.98 -5.86
N GLN A 9 -2.53 -5.27 -5.55
CA GLN A 9 -2.89 -5.76 -4.22
C GLN A 9 -1.72 -6.54 -3.64
N ILE A 10 -1.43 -6.31 -2.36
CA ILE A 10 -0.36 -6.98 -1.62
C ILE A 10 -0.96 -7.55 -0.34
N ASP A 11 -0.79 -8.85 -0.14
CA ASP A 11 -1.13 -9.50 1.13
C ASP A 11 0.04 -9.35 2.11
N LEU A 12 -0.26 -8.74 3.26
CA LEU A 12 0.64 -8.48 4.37
C LEU A 12 0.19 -9.20 5.65
N HIS A 13 -0.84 -10.05 5.58
CA HIS A 13 -1.35 -10.74 6.75
C HIS A 13 -0.25 -11.54 7.46
N GLY A 14 -0.13 -11.30 8.77
CA GLY A 14 0.81 -12.02 9.62
C GLY A 14 2.27 -11.62 9.44
N MET A 15 2.59 -10.71 8.52
CA MET A 15 3.95 -10.20 8.35
C MET A 15 4.39 -9.36 9.55
N ARG A 16 5.69 -9.42 9.85
CA ARG A 16 6.35 -8.45 10.72
C ARG A 16 6.49 -7.12 9.99
N LYS A 17 6.73 -6.03 10.75
CA LYS A 17 6.86 -4.68 10.18
C LYS A 17 7.92 -4.63 9.09
N GLU A 18 9.08 -5.25 9.31
CA GLU A 18 10.19 -5.22 8.36
C GLU A 18 9.89 -5.98 7.06
N GLU A 19 9.12 -7.08 7.14
CA GLU A 19 8.68 -7.84 5.97
C GLU A 19 7.66 -7.05 5.15
N ALA A 20 6.69 -6.44 5.83
CA ALA A 20 5.69 -5.60 5.20
C ALA A 20 6.32 -4.39 4.50
N THR A 21 7.26 -3.71 5.14
CA THR A 21 8.01 -2.59 4.53
C THR A 21 8.72 -3.02 3.25
N ARG A 22 9.46 -4.13 3.27
CA ARG A 22 10.14 -4.63 2.07
C ARG A 22 9.17 -4.93 0.93
N ALA A 23 8.01 -5.52 1.24
CA ALA A 23 6.98 -5.81 0.24
C ALA A 23 6.38 -4.53 -0.36
N ILE A 24 6.06 -3.54 0.49
CA ILE A 24 5.49 -2.26 0.06
C ILE A 24 6.51 -1.48 -0.77
N ASP A 25 7.76 -1.38 -0.32
CA ASP A 25 8.82 -0.64 -1.00
C ASP A 25 9.12 -1.23 -2.38
N LYS A 26 9.14 -2.57 -2.47
CA LYS A 26 9.30 -3.27 -3.74
C LYS A 26 8.15 -2.94 -4.69
N ALA A 27 6.91 -2.99 -4.21
CA ALA A 27 5.76 -2.68 -5.06
C ALA A 27 5.71 -1.21 -5.49
N LEU A 28 6.13 -0.27 -4.63
CA LEU A 28 6.28 1.15 -5.00
C LEU A 28 7.38 1.36 -6.03
N ALA A 29 8.46 0.57 -5.99
CA ALA A 29 9.54 0.62 -6.98
C ALA A 29 9.15 0.00 -8.32
N GLU A 30 8.34 -1.05 -8.31
CA GLU A 30 7.84 -1.75 -9.50
C GLU A 30 6.56 -1.14 -10.08
N ALA A 31 5.92 -0.21 -9.37
CA ALA A 31 4.71 0.46 -9.80
C ALA A 31 4.94 1.19 -11.14
N SER A 32 4.11 0.86 -12.12
CA SER A 32 4.22 1.44 -13.45
C SER A 32 3.70 2.88 -13.47
N PRO A 33 3.99 3.67 -14.52
CA PRO A 33 3.34 4.96 -14.74
C PRO A 33 1.81 4.89 -14.86
N PHE A 34 1.20 3.71 -15.04
CA PHE A 34 -0.24 3.54 -15.11
C PHE A 34 -0.85 3.00 -13.81
N THR A 35 -0.05 2.77 -12.77
CA THR A 35 -0.53 2.30 -11.48
C THR A 35 -1.08 3.47 -10.66
N TYR A 36 -2.36 3.40 -10.32
CA TYR A 36 -3.07 4.44 -9.58
C TYR A 36 -3.04 4.18 -8.08
N GLN A 37 -3.16 2.92 -7.67
CA GLN A 37 -3.30 2.55 -6.26
C GLN A 37 -2.61 1.22 -5.94
N ILE A 38 -2.12 1.11 -4.70
CA ILE A 38 -1.68 -0.14 -4.09
C ILE A 38 -2.55 -0.40 -2.86
N GLN A 39 -3.25 -1.54 -2.83
CA GLN A 39 -4.01 -1.97 -1.66
C GLN A 39 -3.15 -2.91 -0.81
N LEU A 40 -3.04 -2.59 0.48
CA LEU A 40 -2.24 -3.28 1.47
C LEU A 40 -3.16 -4.04 2.42
N ILE A 41 -3.27 -5.35 2.23
CA ILE A 41 -4.16 -6.23 2.98
C ILE A 41 -3.39 -6.77 4.19
N HIS A 42 -3.47 -6.10 5.33
CA HIS A 42 -2.69 -6.45 6.53
C HIS A 42 -3.51 -7.13 7.63
N GLY A 43 -4.84 -7.13 7.50
CA GLY A 43 -5.75 -7.66 8.51
C GLY A 43 -5.87 -6.80 9.76
N TYR A 44 -6.86 -7.11 10.60
CA TYR A 44 -7.17 -6.34 11.80
C TYR A 44 -7.11 -7.16 13.11
N HIS A 45 -7.12 -8.50 13.01
CA HIS A 45 -7.28 -9.40 14.16
C HIS A 45 -6.13 -9.36 15.19
N ARG A 46 -4.93 -8.92 14.80
CA ARG A 46 -3.75 -8.83 15.69
C ARG A 46 -3.43 -7.39 16.10
N GLY A 47 -4.40 -6.50 15.99
CA GLY A 47 -4.27 -5.07 16.28
C GLY A 47 -3.89 -4.24 15.06
N THR A 48 -3.48 -2.99 15.30
CA THR A 48 -3.30 -1.95 14.28
C THR A 48 -1.83 -1.68 13.93
N ASN A 49 -0.90 -2.53 14.39
CA ASN A 49 0.54 -2.26 14.28
C ASN A 49 1.02 -2.00 12.84
N LEU A 50 0.56 -2.79 11.87
CA LEU A 50 0.90 -2.59 10.46
C LEU A 50 0.21 -1.34 9.90
N ARG A 51 -1.06 -1.11 10.22
CA ARG A 51 -1.78 0.10 9.82
C ARG A 51 -1.08 1.38 10.28
N SER A 52 -0.74 1.47 11.57
CA SER A 52 -0.04 2.63 12.14
C SER A 52 1.33 2.81 11.50
N MET A 53 2.08 1.72 11.32
CA MET A 53 3.37 1.74 10.65
C MET A 53 3.27 2.26 9.21
N ILE A 54 2.28 1.79 8.44
CA ILE A 54 2.05 2.24 7.07
C ILE A 54 1.74 3.74 7.05
N GLN A 55 0.86 4.19 7.95
CA GLN A 55 0.51 5.59 8.07
C GLN A 55 1.72 6.48 8.40
N ASP A 56 2.56 6.06 9.34
CA ASP A 56 3.69 6.85 9.83
C ASP A 56 4.82 6.96 8.79
N TRP A 57 5.16 5.85 8.13
CA TRP A 57 6.27 5.80 7.17
C TRP A 57 5.92 6.34 5.79
N TYR A 58 4.73 6.05 5.26
CA TYR A 58 4.43 6.39 3.86
C TYR A 58 3.70 7.71 3.67
N ARG A 59 3.26 8.39 4.75
CA ARG A 59 2.60 9.70 4.63
C ARG A 59 3.50 10.81 4.07
N LEU A 60 4.82 10.64 4.15
CA LEU A 60 5.82 11.59 3.63
C LEU A 60 6.53 11.06 2.37
N ASP A 61 6.17 9.87 1.87
CA ASP A 61 6.79 9.31 0.68
C ASP A 61 6.31 10.08 -0.56
N ALA A 62 7.23 10.65 -1.33
CA ALA A 62 6.91 11.46 -2.51
C ALA A 62 6.15 10.70 -3.61
N ARG A 63 6.20 9.35 -3.61
CA ARG A 63 5.45 8.50 -4.54
C ARG A 63 3.99 8.34 -4.13
N VAL A 64 3.67 8.56 -2.85
CA VAL A 64 2.33 8.39 -2.26
C VAL A 64 1.65 9.76 -2.15
N LYS A 65 0.60 9.97 -2.94
CA LYS A 65 -0.19 11.22 -2.88
C LYS A 65 -1.03 11.30 -1.62
N ARG A 66 -1.63 10.18 -1.22
CA ARG A 66 -2.39 10.06 0.04
C ARG A 66 -2.54 8.61 0.46
N ILE A 67 -2.82 8.45 1.74
CA ILE A 67 -3.18 7.17 2.35
C ILE A 67 -4.67 7.21 2.66
N MET A 68 -5.41 6.20 2.23
CA MET A 68 -6.85 6.06 2.46
C MET A 68 -7.15 4.74 3.18
N PRO A 69 -8.20 4.69 4.02
CA PRO A 69 -8.73 3.40 4.47
C PRO A 69 -9.30 2.64 3.27
N GLY A 70 -9.21 1.31 3.28
CA GLY A 70 -9.97 0.46 2.37
C GLY A 70 -11.38 0.17 2.89
N ASP A 71 -12.06 -0.77 2.23
CA ASP A 71 -13.45 -1.15 2.55
C ASP A 71 -13.62 -1.83 3.92
N ASN A 72 -12.51 -2.20 4.57
CA ASN A 72 -12.52 -2.68 5.94
C ASN A 72 -11.24 -2.26 6.69
N PRO A 73 -11.23 -2.34 8.04
CA PRO A 73 -10.08 -1.91 8.85
C PRO A 73 -8.75 -2.66 8.63
N GLY A 74 -8.79 -3.80 7.94
CA GLY A 74 -7.62 -4.60 7.59
C GLY A 74 -6.97 -4.23 6.25
N ILE A 75 -7.46 -3.18 5.58
CA ILE A 75 -6.94 -2.70 4.30
C ILE A 75 -6.55 -1.24 4.41
N THR A 76 -5.36 -0.92 3.92
CA THR A 76 -4.89 0.45 3.71
C THR A 76 -4.54 0.65 2.24
N ILE A 77 -4.95 1.77 1.64
CA ILE A 77 -4.72 2.07 0.23
C ILE A 77 -3.69 3.20 0.11
N LEU A 78 -2.60 2.94 -0.61
CA LEU A 78 -1.66 3.98 -1.04
C LEU A 78 -2.11 4.48 -2.42
N VAL A 79 -2.56 5.73 -2.49
CA VAL A 79 -2.92 6.37 -3.75
C VAL A 79 -1.65 7.00 -4.34
N LEU A 80 -1.30 6.59 -5.55
CA LEU A 80 -0.11 7.09 -6.27
C LEU A 80 -0.49 8.17 -7.30
N LYS A 81 -1.69 8.08 -7.89
CA LYS A 81 -2.19 9.01 -8.92
C LYS A 81 -3.68 9.27 -8.79
N GLU A 82 -4.14 10.40 -9.31
CA GLU A 82 -5.57 10.73 -9.43
C GLU A 82 -6.15 10.08 -10.69
N LEU A 83 -7.39 9.62 -10.61
CA LEU A 83 -8.19 9.28 -11.79
C LEU A 83 -8.76 10.59 -12.33
N TYR A 84 -8.32 11.03 -13.52
CA TYR A 84 -8.87 12.18 -14.24
C TYR A 84 -9.66 11.70 -15.44
#